data_AF-A0A953P440-F1
#
_entry.id   AF-A0A953P440-F1
#
_cell.length_a   1.000
_cell.length_b   1.000
_cell.length_c   1.000
_cell.angle_alpha   90.00
_cell.angle_beta   90.00
_cell.angle_gamma   90.00
#
_symmetry.space_group_name_H-M   'P 1'
#
loop_
_entity.id
_entity.type
_entity.pdbx_description
1 polymer ?
#
loop_
_entity_poly.entity_id
_entity_poly.type
_entity_poly.pdbx_seq_one_letter_code
_entity_poly.pdbx_strand_id
1 'polypeptide(L)'
;MLNEITHLAQHRADFGFETTLSGHGHMSLIRRLKDQGYQAHIFFLWVPVVDIALSRVRDRVLEGGHDVPEIDVRRRFERSIRNFFDHYRPLADSWILFDNSDRPPAITAFAKQGGLRIIEPAKYSVLVNRYGKHD
;
A
#
# COMPACT_ATOMS: atom_id res chain seq x y z
N MET A 1 10.45 9.64 12.08
CA MET A 1 9.56 8.49 11.77
C MET A 1 9.98 7.20 12.47
N LEU A 2 11.13 6.57 12.15
CA LEU A 2 11.49 5.28 12.78
C LEU A 2 11.69 5.34 14.30
N ASN A 3 12.28 6.43 14.81
CA ASN A 3 12.41 6.66 16.25
C ASN A 3 11.04 6.76 16.93
N GLU A 4 10.10 7.46 16.29
CA GLU A 4 8.73 7.60 16.80
C GLU A 4 7.99 6.25 16.83
N ILE A 5 8.08 5.47 15.75
CA ILE A 5 7.52 4.13 15.70
C ILE A 5 8.12 3.24 16.80
N THR A 6 9.43 3.36 17.04
CA THR A 6 10.11 2.60 18.07
C THR A 6 9.66 3.01 19.47
N HIS A 7 9.50 4.32 19.70
CA HIS A 7 8.97 4.88 20.94
C HIS A 7 7.54 4.40 21.22
N LEU A 8 6.65 4.49 20.24
CA LEU A 8 5.27 4.02 20.35
C LEU A 8 5.19 2.50 20.57
N ALA A 9 6.03 1.72 19.88
CA ALA A 9 6.12 0.27 20.04
C ALA A 9 6.58 -0.14 21.45
N GLN A 10 7.55 0.58 22.03
CA GLN A 10 7.98 0.36 23.42
C GLN A 10 6.85 0.60 24.43
N HIS A 11 5.93 1.52 24.13
CA HIS A 11 4.77 1.83 24.96
C HIS A 11 3.53 1.00 24.61
N ARG A 12 3.66 0.01 23.71
CA ARG A 12 2.55 -0.85 23.22
C ARG A 12 1.35 -0.05 22.69
N ALA A 13 1.59 1.16 22.17
CA ALA A 13 0.54 2.01 21.61
C ALA A 13 0.17 1.57 20.18
N ASP A 14 -1.09 1.78 19.79
CA ASP A 14 -1.52 1.64 18.40
C ASP A 14 -1.04 2.84 17.57
N PHE A 15 -0.61 2.59 16.34
CA PHE A 15 -0.16 3.64 15.43
C PHE A 15 -0.33 3.26 13.96
N GLY A 16 -0.40 4.29 13.12
CA GLY A 16 -0.38 4.18 11.66
C GLY A 16 0.74 5.02 11.07
N PHE A 17 1.26 4.61 9.92
CA PHE A 17 2.20 5.42 9.15
C PHE A 17 1.95 5.24 7.65
N GLU A 18 2.23 6.28 6.90
CA GLU A 18 2.10 6.28 5.45
C GLU A 18 3.44 5.99 4.78
N THR A 19 3.39 5.24 3.69
CA THR A 19 4.55 4.93 2.86
C THR A 19 4.10 4.64 1.44
N THR A 20 4.99 4.86 0.47
CA THR A 20 4.72 4.53 -0.94
C THR A 20 4.74 3.03 -1.21
N LEU A 21 5.20 2.21 -0.25
CA LEU A 21 5.38 0.77 -0.38
C LEU A 21 6.34 0.36 -1.53
N SER A 22 7.07 1.31 -2.11
CA SER A 22 7.90 1.11 -3.30
C SER A 22 9.30 0.54 -3.02
N GLY A 23 9.64 0.31 -1.75
CA GLY A 23 10.88 -0.31 -1.32
C GLY A 23 10.64 -1.34 -0.20
N HIS A 24 11.66 -2.11 0.13
CA HIS A 24 11.57 -3.25 1.05
C HIS A 24 11.87 -2.90 2.51
N GLY A 25 12.30 -1.67 2.81
CA GLY A 25 12.77 -1.28 4.15
C GLY A 25 11.75 -1.46 5.27
N HIS A 26 10.45 -1.35 4.98
CA HIS A 26 9.40 -1.53 5.99
C HIS A 26 9.08 -3.00 6.28
N MET A 27 9.56 -3.96 5.47
CA MET A 27 9.35 -5.39 5.74
C MET A 27 10.00 -5.82 7.05
N SER A 28 11.25 -5.42 7.28
CA SER A 28 11.98 -5.71 8.52
C SER A 28 11.31 -5.05 9.72
N LEU A 29 10.76 -3.84 9.54
CA LEU A 29 10.01 -3.15 10.57
C LEU A 29 8.73 -3.92 10.94
N ILE A 30 7.93 -4.33 9.95
CA ILE A 30 6.68 -5.07 10.17
C ILE A 30 6.97 -6.39 10.89
N ARG A 31 7.98 -7.15 10.44
CA ARG A 31 8.37 -8.41 11.11
C ARG A 31 8.72 -8.18 12.58
N ARG A 32 9.60 -7.20 12.86
CA ARG A 32 9.98 -6.85 14.22
C ARG A 32 8.79 -6.46 15.11
N LEU A 33 7.84 -5.70 14.57
CA LEU A 33 6.63 -5.31 15.30
C LEU A 33 5.75 -6.53 15.59
N LYS A 34 5.59 -7.45 14.63
CA LYS A 34 4.86 -8.71 14.82
C LYS A 34 5.53 -9.58 15.90
N ASP A 35 6.85 -9.65 15.93
CA ASP A 35 7.60 -10.36 16.99
C ASP A 35 7.37 -9.74 18.38
N GLN A 36 6.98 -8.46 18.44
CA GLN A 36 6.59 -7.75 19.68
C GLN A 36 5.11 -7.90 20.04
N GLY A 37 4.33 -8.63 19.23
CA GLY A 37 2.90 -8.90 19.44
C GLY A 37 1.95 -7.94 18.72
N TYR A 38 2.46 -7.09 17.81
CA TYR A 38 1.59 -6.24 16.98
C TYR A 38 0.90 -7.02 15.87
N GLN A 39 -0.29 -6.55 15.50
CA GLN A 39 -0.96 -6.91 14.26
C GLN A 39 -0.70 -5.84 13.20
N ALA A 40 -0.38 -6.27 11.98
CA ALA A 40 -0.13 -5.40 10.84
C ALA A 40 -1.38 -5.36 9.94
N HIS A 41 -2.00 -4.19 9.86
CA HIS A 41 -3.15 -3.92 8.99
C HIS A 41 -2.75 -2.98 7.85
N ILE A 42 -2.94 -3.41 6.59
CA ILE A 42 -2.55 -2.64 5.41
C ILE A 42 -3.79 -2.11 4.67
N PHE A 43 -3.82 -0.81 4.43
CA PHE A 43 -4.78 -0.16 3.54
C PHE A 43 -4.02 0.31 2.31
N PHE A 44 -4.18 -0.37 1.18
CA PHE A 44 -3.44 -0.07 -0.05
C PHE A 44 -4.35 0.63 -1.05
N LEU A 45 -4.06 1.90 -1.33
CA LEU A 45 -4.79 2.70 -2.30
C LEU A 45 -4.05 2.70 -3.64
N TRP A 46 -4.73 2.28 -4.70
CA TRP A 46 -4.18 2.19 -6.04
C TRP A 46 -5.06 2.91 -7.06
N VAL A 47 -4.50 3.25 -8.22
CA VAL A 47 -5.22 3.81 -9.37
C VAL A 47 -4.82 3.05 -10.64
N PRO A 48 -5.71 2.87 -11.63
CA PRO A 48 -5.54 1.95 -12.75
C PRO A 48 -4.42 2.29 -13.72
N VAL A 49 -4.15 3.59 -13.87
CA VAL A 49 -3.14 4.09 -14.78
C VAL A 49 -2.31 5.17 -14.07
N VAL A 50 -1.01 5.18 -14.36
CA VAL A 50 -0.06 6.11 -13.74
C VAL A 50 -0.39 7.57 -14.05
N ASP A 51 -1.07 7.85 -15.16
CA ASP A 51 -1.44 9.20 -15.56
C ASP A 51 -2.42 9.85 -14.55
N ILE A 52 -3.23 9.06 -13.86
CA ILE A 52 -4.06 9.57 -12.74
C ILE A 52 -3.16 10.06 -11.60
N ALA A 53 -2.10 9.31 -11.26
CA ALA A 53 -1.17 9.73 -10.22
C ALA A 53 -0.37 10.97 -10.64
N LEU A 54 0.05 11.06 -11.91
CA LEU A 54 0.75 12.23 -12.45
C LEU A 54 -0.15 13.47 -12.48
N SER A 55 -1.42 13.34 -12.90
CA SER A 55 -2.39 14.44 -12.85
C SER A 55 -2.55 14.94 -11.42
N ARG A 56 -2.70 14.05 -10.44
CA ARG A 56 -2.82 14.43 -9.02
C ARG A 56 -1.59 15.12 -8.46
N VAL A 57 -0.39 14.73 -8.88
CA VAL A 57 0.84 15.46 -8.52
C VAL A 57 0.80 16.86 -9.09
N ARG A 58 0.44 17.00 -10.38
CA ARG A 58 0.36 18.29 -11.04
C ARG A 58 -0.68 19.21 -10.40
N ASP A 59 -1.86 18.70 -10.11
CA ASP A 59 -2.93 19.44 -9.44
C ASP A 59 -2.49 19.90 -8.04
N ARG A 60 -1.83 19.03 -7.27
CA ARG A 60 -1.25 19.38 -5.97
C ARG A 60 -0.21 20.50 -6.07
N VAL A 61 0.65 20.49 -7.10
CA VAL A 61 1.64 21.56 -7.30
C VAL A 61 0.94 22.89 -7.63
N LEU A 62 -0.12 22.87 -8.43
CA LEU A 62 -0.94 24.06 -8.72
C LEU A 62 -1.59 24.63 -7.45
N GLU A 63 -1.95 23.76 -6.50
CA GLU A 63 -2.46 24.14 -5.17
C GLU A 63 -1.35 24.53 -4.17
N GLY A 64 -0.09 24.61 -4.60
CA GLY A 64 1.05 25.02 -3.77
C GLY A 64 1.70 23.90 -2.94
N GLY A 65 1.38 22.64 -3.23
CA GLY A 65 1.97 21.47 -2.57
C GLY A 65 3.30 20.99 -3.18
N HIS A 66 3.84 19.91 -2.62
CA HIS A 66 5.14 19.36 -3.02
C HIS A 66 5.11 18.69 -4.41
N ASP A 67 6.10 18.99 -5.24
CA ASP A 67 6.32 18.31 -6.52
C ASP A 67 7.07 16.98 -6.34
N VAL A 68 6.78 15.99 -7.18
CA VAL A 68 7.49 14.72 -7.25
C VAL A 68 7.84 14.45 -8.71
N PRO A 69 9.13 14.23 -9.06
CA PRO A 69 9.53 13.98 -10.43
C PRO A 69 8.75 12.83 -11.08
N GLU A 70 8.32 13.01 -12.33
CA GLU A 70 7.54 12.00 -13.06
C GLU A 70 8.23 10.63 -13.09
N ILE A 71 9.56 10.61 -13.27
CA ILE A 71 10.35 9.36 -13.25
C ILE A 71 10.21 8.61 -11.93
N ASP A 72 10.12 9.34 -10.81
CA ASP A 72 9.90 8.75 -9.50
C ASP A 72 8.47 8.26 -9.33
N VAL A 73 7.48 9.00 -9.81
CA VAL A 73 6.07 8.58 -9.80
C VAL A 73 5.91 7.26 -10.56
N ARG A 74 6.41 7.19 -11.80
CA ARG A 74 6.34 5.98 -12.64
C ARG A 74 7.05 4.79 -12.01
N ARG A 75 8.28 5.01 -11.52
CA ARG A 75 9.06 3.96 -10.83
C ARG A 75 8.35 3.45 -9.58
N ARG A 76 7.80 4.35 -8.75
CA ARG A 76 7.13 3.99 -7.50
C ARG A 76 5.78 3.32 -7.75
N PHE A 77 5.04 3.77 -8.77
CA PHE A 77 3.75 3.21 -9.17
C PHE A 77 3.85 1.70 -9.41
N GLU A 78 4.74 1.27 -10.31
CA GLU A 78 4.94 -0.15 -10.63
C GLU A 78 5.47 -0.95 -9.44
N ARG A 79 6.45 -0.41 -8.70
CA ARG A 79 7.06 -1.11 -7.56
C ARG A 79 6.08 -1.30 -6.40
N SER A 80 5.26 -0.29 -6.13
CA SER A 80 4.36 -0.29 -4.97
C SER A 80 3.36 -1.45 -5.03
N ILE A 81 2.70 -1.65 -6.18
CA ILE A 81 1.69 -2.71 -6.33
C ILE A 81 2.31 -4.10 -6.40
N ARG A 82 3.47 -4.26 -7.05
CA ARG A 82 4.21 -5.54 -7.01
C ARG A 82 4.64 -5.89 -5.59
N ASN A 83 5.23 -4.94 -4.88
CA ASN A 83 5.62 -5.16 -3.48
C ASN A 83 4.41 -5.46 -2.59
N PHE A 84 3.27 -4.80 -2.83
CA PHE A 84 2.02 -5.11 -2.13
C PHE A 84 1.67 -6.60 -2.29
N PHE A 85 1.63 -7.13 -3.52
CA PHE A 85 1.30 -8.53 -3.79
C PHE A 85 2.37 -9.52 -3.31
N ASP A 86 3.64 -9.19 -3.49
CA ASP A 86 4.74 -10.15 -3.33
C ASP A 86 5.33 -10.20 -1.93
N HIS A 87 5.23 -9.10 -1.19
CA HIS A 87 6.01 -8.90 0.02
C HIS A 87 5.18 -8.42 1.21
N TYR A 88 4.26 -7.48 1.01
CA TYR A 88 3.56 -6.85 2.13
C TYR A 88 2.25 -7.56 2.48
N ARG A 89 1.42 -7.94 1.50
CA ARG A 89 0.18 -8.70 1.78
C ARG A 89 0.42 -10.02 2.53
N PRO A 90 1.51 -10.79 2.31
CA PRO A 90 1.77 -12.02 3.06
C PRO A 90 2.27 -11.77 4.49
N LEU A 91 2.82 -10.58 4.77
CA LEU A 91 3.27 -10.19 6.12
C LEU A 91 2.11 -9.64 6.97
N ALA A 92 1.06 -9.14 6.34
CA ALA A 92 -0.07 -8.50 7.00
C ALA A 92 -1.04 -9.50 7.64
N ASP A 93 -1.61 -9.12 8.79
CA ASP A 93 -2.70 -9.84 9.46
C ASP A 93 -4.06 -9.55 8.79
N SER A 94 -4.18 -8.35 8.22
CA SER A 94 -5.24 -8.03 7.25
C SER A 94 -4.78 -7.00 6.23
N TRP A 95 -5.40 -7.03 5.05
CA TRP A 95 -5.21 -5.99 4.05
C TRP A 95 -6.51 -5.67 3.34
N ILE A 96 -6.64 -4.42 2.88
CA ILE A 96 -7.69 -3.95 1.98
C ILE A 96 -7.03 -3.28 0.79
N LEU A 97 -7.41 -3.70 -0.41
CA LEU A 97 -7.03 -3.09 -1.68
C LEU A 97 -8.17 -2.20 -2.16
N PHE A 98 -7.89 -0.91 -2.28
CA PHE A 98 -8.82 0.10 -2.79
C PHE A 98 -8.47 0.50 -4.21
N ASP A 99 -9.50 0.65 -5.04
CA ASP A 99 -9.43 1.50 -6.21
C ASP A 99 -9.78 2.93 -5.80
N ASN A 100 -8.80 3.81 -5.91
CA ASN A 100 -8.88 5.22 -5.59
C ASN A 100 -9.01 6.08 -6.86
N SER A 101 -9.61 5.57 -7.94
CA SER A 101 -9.92 6.35 -9.14
C SER A 101 -10.96 7.42 -8.87
N ASP A 102 -12.04 7.02 -8.19
CA ASP A 102 -13.19 7.84 -7.85
C ASP A 102 -13.24 8.19 -6.35
N ARG A 103 -14.17 9.09 -5.98
CA ARG A 103 -14.43 9.46 -4.57
C ARG A 103 -15.88 9.09 -4.19
N PRO A 104 -16.11 8.33 -3.11
CA PRO A 104 -15.10 7.71 -2.24
C PRO A 104 -14.37 6.52 -2.91
N PRO A 105 -13.17 6.13 -2.44
CA PRO A 105 -12.47 4.95 -2.95
C PRO A 105 -13.31 3.68 -2.80
N ALA A 106 -13.32 2.83 -3.84
CA ALA A 106 -14.03 1.57 -3.84
C ALA A 106 -13.13 0.42 -3.36
N ILE A 107 -13.69 -0.55 -2.63
CA ILE A 107 -12.94 -1.75 -2.22
C ILE A 107 -12.90 -2.72 -3.41
N THR A 108 -11.70 -3.09 -3.86
CA THR A 108 -11.51 -4.13 -4.88
C THR A 108 -11.49 -5.52 -4.26
N ALA A 109 -10.72 -5.69 -3.18
CA ALA A 109 -10.59 -6.95 -2.43
C ALA A 109 -10.04 -6.70 -1.03
N PHE A 110 -10.27 -7.65 -0.12
CA PHE A 110 -9.64 -7.62 1.20
C PHE A 110 -9.40 -9.04 1.73
N ALA A 111 -8.46 -9.17 2.65
CA ALA A 111 -8.28 -10.39 3.42
C ALA A 111 -8.12 -10.08 4.91
N LYS A 112 -8.70 -10.94 5.75
CA LYS A 112 -8.53 -10.93 7.21
C LYS A 112 -8.40 -12.36 7.69
N GLN A 113 -7.37 -12.66 8.50
CA GLN A 113 -7.16 -14.00 9.08
C GLN A 113 -7.19 -15.13 8.03
N GLY A 114 -6.66 -14.87 6.82
CA GLY A 114 -6.64 -15.84 5.72
C GLY A 114 -7.93 -15.94 4.88
N GLY A 115 -9.02 -15.28 5.27
CA GLY A 115 -10.25 -15.20 4.47
C GLY A 115 -10.17 -14.11 3.41
N LEU A 116 -9.90 -14.48 2.15
CA LEU A 116 -9.94 -13.57 1.00
C LEU A 116 -11.39 -13.32 0.56
N ARG A 117 -11.77 -12.04 0.40
CA ARG A 117 -13.01 -11.61 -0.25
C ARG A 117 -12.69 -10.69 -1.41
N ILE A 118 -13.24 -11.00 -2.57
CA ILE A 118 -13.07 -10.23 -3.79
C ILE A 118 -14.40 -9.54 -4.09
N ILE A 119 -14.40 -8.21 -4.11
CA ILE A 119 -15.59 -7.39 -4.37
C ILE A 119 -15.71 -7.09 -5.86
N GLU A 120 -14.57 -6.87 -6.54
CA GLU A 120 -14.50 -6.64 -7.97
C GLU A 120 -13.64 -7.71 -8.68
N PRO A 121 -14.23 -8.87 -9.05
CA PRO A 121 -13.47 -10.00 -9.59
C PRO A 121 -12.68 -9.69 -10.87
N ALA A 122 -13.28 -8.96 -11.81
CA ALA A 122 -12.60 -8.63 -13.06
C ALA A 122 -11.35 -7.78 -12.83
N LYS A 123 -11.47 -6.72 -12.01
CA LYS A 123 -10.38 -5.82 -11.66
C LYS A 123 -9.30 -6.54 -10.86
N TYR A 124 -9.70 -7.32 -9.86
CA TYR A 124 -8.75 -8.09 -9.05
C TYR A 124 -7.96 -9.11 -9.88
N SER A 125 -8.63 -9.84 -10.79
CA SER A 125 -7.95 -10.80 -11.68
C SER A 125 -6.92 -10.13 -12.59
N VAL A 126 -7.24 -8.96 -13.16
CA VAL A 126 -6.26 -8.19 -13.97
C VAL A 126 -5.06 -7.78 -13.12
N LEU A 127 -5.29 -7.32 -11.89
CA LEU A 127 -4.22 -6.92 -10.98
C LEU A 127 -3.31 -8.09 -10.59
N VAL A 128 -3.89 -9.23 -10.22
CA VAL A 128 -3.14 -10.44 -9.87
C VAL A 128 -2.37 -10.96 -11.07
N ASN A 129 -2.97 -11.01 -12.26
CA ASN A 129 -2.29 -11.46 -13.47
C ASN A 129 -1.13 -10.55 -13.89
N ARG A 130 -1.22 -9.24 -13.60
CA ARG A 130 -0.19 -8.27 -13.99
C ARG A 130 0.93 -8.10 -12.97
N TYR A 131 0.59 -8.19 -11.68
CA TYR A 131 1.49 -7.81 -10.59
C TYR A 131 1.68 -8.88 -9.51
N GLY A 132 0.89 -9.96 -9.53
CA GLY A 132 1.15 -11.11 -8.68
C GLY A 132 2.29 -11.96 -9.24
N LYS A 133 2.99 -12.67 -8.37
CA LYS A 133 3.87 -13.76 -8.79
C LYS A 133 3.10 -14.82 -9.56
N HIS A 134 3.67 -15.23 -10.69
CA HIS A 134 3.40 -16.53 -11.29
C HIS A 134 4.39 -17.51 -10.64
N ASP A 135 3.86 -18.53 -9.98
CA ASP A 135 4.65 -19.69 -9.54
C ASP A 135 5.05 -20.53 -10.77
#